data_AF-A0A8X6U746-F1
#
_entry.id   AF-A0A8X6U746-F1
#
_cell.length_a   1.000
_cell.length_b   1.000
_cell.length_c   1.000
_cell.angle_alpha   90.00
_cell.angle_beta   90.00
_cell.angle_gamma   90.00
#
_symmetry.space_group_name_H-M   'P 1'
#
loop_
_entity.id
_entity.type
_entity.pdbx_description
1 polymer ?
#
loop_
_entity_poly.entity_id
_entity_poly.type
_entity_poly.pdbx_seq_one_letter_code
_entity_poly.pdbx_strand_id
1 'polypeptide(L)'
;MKRAGAIVITTTNTAETGMDFETHNILHGKTCNPFDTHKTSGGSSGGESALIAASGSVLGLGNDLLGSIRVPCHFTGLFGHKPSMGMKLL
;
A
#
# COMPACT_ATOMS: atom_id res chain seq x y z
N MET A 1 -8.54 -14.58 -1.72
CA MET A 1 -7.14 -14.98 -1.38
C MET A 1 -7.02 -16.26 -0.53
N LYS A 2 -7.62 -16.38 0.67
CA LYS A 2 -7.46 -17.59 1.52
C LYS A 2 -7.80 -18.91 0.81
N ARG A 3 -8.87 -18.95 0.01
CA ARG A 3 -9.24 -20.14 -0.79
C ARG A 3 -8.18 -20.55 -1.82
N ALA A 4 -7.33 -19.62 -2.24
CA ALA A 4 -6.24 -19.86 -3.18
C ALA A 4 -4.92 -20.22 -2.47
N GLY A 5 -4.94 -20.46 -1.14
CA GLY A 5 -3.77 -20.86 -0.35
C GLY A 5 -2.89 -19.72 0.17
N ALA A 6 -3.31 -18.46 0.01
CA ALA A 6 -2.54 -17.32 0.53
C ALA A 6 -2.54 -17.28 2.08
N ILE A 7 -1.37 -17.02 2.66
CA ILE A 7 -1.18 -16.83 4.11
C ILE A 7 -1.22 -15.34 4.41
N VAL A 8 -2.08 -14.94 5.35
CA VAL A 8 -2.15 -13.54 5.82
C VAL A 8 -1.05 -13.34 6.87
N ILE A 9 -0.09 -12.47 6.59
CA ILE A 9 1.07 -12.25 7.45
C ILE A 9 0.89 -11.07 8.41
N THR A 10 0.25 -9.99 7.97
CA THR A 10 0.07 -8.77 8.77
C THR A 10 -0.99 -7.86 8.15
N THR A 11 -1.33 -6.79 8.87
CA THR A 11 -2.07 -5.62 8.38
C THR A 11 -1.09 -4.45 8.34
N THR A 12 -0.95 -3.79 7.19
CA THR A 12 -0.04 -2.65 7.06
C THR A 12 -0.71 -1.32 7.40
N ASN A 13 0.12 -0.29 7.61
CA ASN A 13 -0.33 1.06 7.84
C ASN A 13 -1.07 1.65 6.61
N THR A 14 -2.02 2.55 6.84
CA THR A 14 -2.77 3.30 5.82
C THR A 14 -2.97 4.74 6.27
N ALA A 15 -3.27 5.65 5.34
CA ALA A 15 -3.68 7.01 5.67
C ALA A 15 -4.91 7.03 6.59
N GLU A 16 -5.01 8.04 7.46
CA GLU A 16 -6.23 8.29 8.22
C GLU A 16 -7.43 8.43 7.27
N THR A 17 -8.47 7.62 7.50
CA THR A 17 -9.65 7.49 6.63
C THR A 17 -9.38 7.12 5.16
N GLY A 18 -8.14 6.73 4.83
CA GLY A 18 -7.71 6.48 3.45
C GLY A 18 -7.50 7.74 2.60
N MET A 19 -7.47 8.93 3.21
CA MET A 19 -7.51 10.23 2.55
C MET A 19 -6.22 11.03 2.78
N ASP A 20 -5.09 10.52 2.29
CA ASP A 20 -3.80 11.21 2.29
C ASP A 20 -2.85 10.54 1.27
N PHE A 21 -1.92 11.32 0.72
CA PHE A 21 -0.88 10.87 -0.20
C PHE A 21 0.45 10.55 0.48
N GLU A 22 0.53 10.62 1.81
CA GLU A 22 1.73 10.29 2.56
C GLU A 22 1.60 9.08 3.50
N THR A 23 0.40 8.51 3.65
CA THR A 23 0.14 7.39 4.57
C THR A 23 0.50 7.77 6.00
N HIS A 24 -0.10 8.88 6.45
CA HIS A 24 0.00 9.38 7.81
C HIS A 24 -1.29 9.13 8.60
N ASN A 25 -1.14 8.78 9.88
CA ASN A 25 -2.20 8.82 10.88
C ASN A 25 -1.59 8.99 12.28
N ILE A 26 -2.44 9.30 13.26
CA ILE A 26 -2.02 9.53 14.65
C ILE A 26 -1.57 8.28 15.41
N LEU A 27 -1.98 7.09 14.96
CA LEU A 27 -1.74 5.83 15.67
C LEU A 27 -0.34 5.26 15.38
N HIS A 28 0.10 5.36 14.13
CA HIS A 28 1.33 4.76 13.63
C HIS A 28 2.31 5.80 13.05
N GLY A 29 1.88 7.06 12.91
CA GLY A 29 2.66 8.08 12.24
C GLY A 29 2.68 7.90 10.72
N LYS A 30 3.68 8.52 10.09
CA LYS A 30 3.88 8.47 8.64
C LYS A 30 4.69 7.23 8.25
N THR A 31 4.24 6.52 7.22
CA THR A 31 5.06 5.48 6.58
C THR A 31 6.12 6.14 5.69
N CYS A 32 7.39 5.77 5.88
CA CYS A 32 8.48 6.26 5.05
C CYS A 32 8.78 5.33 3.87
N ASN A 33 9.42 5.88 2.84
CA ASN A 33 9.89 5.11 1.70
C ASN A 33 11.06 4.18 2.12
N PRO A 34 11.04 2.88 1.77
CA PRO A 34 12.12 1.97 2.17
C PRO A 34 13.46 2.24 1.48
N PHE A 35 13.48 2.96 0.35
CA PHE A 35 14.72 3.35 -0.32
C PHE A 35 15.34 4.63 0.24
N ASP A 36 14.56 5.44 0.95
CA ASP A 36 15.03 6.65 1.63
C ASP A 36 13.99 7.06 2.70
N THR A 37 14.36 6.90 3.97
CA THR A 37 13.46 7.14 5.11
C THR A 37 13.10 8.60 5.32
N HIS A 38 13.75 9.54 4.62
CA HIS A 38 13.36 10.96 4.62
C HIS A 38 12.24 11.26 3.61
N LYS A 39 11.92 10.32 2.72
CA LYS A 39 10.87 10.48 1.70
C LYS A 39 9.59 9.75 2.10
N THR A 40 8.48 10.21 1.55
CA THR A 40 7.17 9.55 1.68
C THR A 40 7.10 8.25 0.87
N SER A 41 6.41 7.24 1.40
CA SER A 41 6.04 6.03 0.65
C SER A 41 4.92 6.25 -0.37
N GLY A 42 4.37 7.47 -0.45
CA GLY A 42 3.11 7.73 -1.14
C GLY A 42 1.90 7.25 -0.30
N GLY A 43 0.69 7.38 -0.86
CA GLY A 43 -0.53 7.05 -0.13
C GLY A 43 -1.78 6.94 -1.00
N SER A 44 -2.88 6.42 -0.46
CA SER A 44 -3.05 6.08 0.96
C SER A 44 -2.54 4.70 1.40
N SER A 45 -2.22 3.79 0.48
CA SER A 45 -1.75 2.42 0.80
C SER A 45 -0.23 2.31 0.93
N GLY A 46 0.43 3.33 1.48
CA GLY A 46 1.90 3.41 1.53
C GLY A 46 2.54 2.33 2.41
N GLY A 47 1.87 1.88 3.47
CA GLY A 47 2.35 0.78 4.32
C GLY A 47 2.51 -0.52 3.53
N GLU A 48 1.54 -0.85 2.70
CA GLU A 48 1.56 -2.04 1.86
C GLU A 48 2.68 -1.95 0.82
N SER A 49 2.77 -0.82 0.14
CA SER A 49 3.80 -0.57 -0.89
C SER A 49 5.21 -0.57 -0.29
N ALA A 50 5.40 0.04 0.87
CA ALA A 50 6.68 0.06 1.58
C ALA A 50 7.09 -1.34 2.06
N LEU A 51 6.16 -2.14 2.59
CA LEU A 51 6.46 -3.50 3.04
C LEU A 51 6.89 -4.40 1.87
N ILE A 52 6.19 -4.34 0.73
CA ILE A 52 6.54 -5.14 -0.46
C ILE A 52 7.88 -4.67 -1.03
N ALA A 53 8.11 -3.36 -1.16
CA ALA A 53 9.37 -2.83 -1.66
C ALA A 53 10.56 -3.16 -0.73
N ALA A 54 10.31 -3.28 0.57
CA ALA A 54 11.27 -3.79 1.55
C ALA A 54 11.39 -5.32 1.56
N SER A 55 10.79 -6.03 0.61
CA SER A 55 10.78 -7.50 0.49
C SER A 55 10.14 -8.25 1.68
N GLY A 56 9.25 -7.59 2.43
CA GLY A 56 8.51 -8.20 3.54
C GLY A 56 7.28 -9.01 3.10
N SER A 57 6.79 -8.80 1.87
CA SER A 57 5.72 -9.58 1.25
C SER A 57 5.92 -9.64 -0.26
N VAL A 58 5.39 -10.69 -0.90
CA VAL A 58 5.41 -10.86 -2.37
C VAL A 58 4.23 -10.17 -3.06
N LEU A 59 3.15 -9.88 -2.33
CA LEU A 59 1.95 -9.24 -2.83
C LEU A 59 1.23 -8.50 -1.70
N GLY A 60 0.38 -7.54 -2.07
CA GLY A 60 -0.42 -6.79 -1.13
C GLY A 60 -1.79 -6.41 -1.66
N LEU A 61 -2.64 -5.96 -0.75
CA LEU A 61 -3.99 -5.52 -1.06
C LEU A 61 -4.17 -4.07 -0.62
N GLY A 62 -4.84 -3.29 -1.47
CA GLY A 62 -5.19 -1.91 -1.18
C GLY A 62 -6.51 -1.53 -1.82
N ASN A 63 -6.96 -0.31 -1.52
CA ASN A 63 -8.08 0.32 -2.21
C ASN A 63 -7.54 1.48 -3.05
N ASP A 64 -8.10 1.75 -4.22
CA ASP A 64 -7.67 2.85 -5.10
C ASP A 64 -8.89 3.62 -5.60
N LEU A 65 -9.20 4.69 -4.88
CA LEU A 65 -10.24 5.65 -5.26
C LEU A 65 -9.64 6.79 -6.10
N LEU A 66 -8.54 7.39 -5.62
CA LEU A 66 -7.87 8.54 -6.24
C LEU A 66 -6.40 8.25 -6.57
N GLY A 67 -6.03 6.99 -6.76
CA GLY A 67 -4.64 6.58 -6.97
C GLY A 67 -4.00 5.86 -5.80
N SER A 68 -4.77 5.51 -4.76
CA SER A 68 -4.23 5.00 -3.50
C SER A 68 -3.50 3.65 -3.56
N ILE A 69 -3.50 2.94 -4.71
CA ILE A 69 -2.56 1.85 -5.01
C ILE A 69 -1.45 2.36 -5.93
N ARG A 70 -1.82 3.04 -7.01
CA ARG A 70 -0.89 3.44 -8.08
C ARG A 70 0.16 4.47 -7.63
N VAL A 71 -0.23 5.44 -6.80
CA VAL A 71 0.65 6.49 -6.26
C VAL A 71 1.73 5.90 -5.35
N PRO A 72 1.42 5.13 -4.29
CA PRO A 72 2.46 4.55 -3.46
C PRO A 72 3.34 3.55 -4.23
N CYS A 73 2.78 2.76 -5.16
CA CYS A 73 3.58 1.89 -6.02
C CYS A 73 4.56 2.68 -6.91
N HIS A 74 4.14 3.82 -7.47
CA HIS A 74 5.03 4.70 -8.22
C HIS A 74 6.20 5.20 -7.36
N PHE A 75 5.92 5.54 -6.10
CA PHE A 75 6.92 6.12 -5.18
C PHE A 75 7.90 5.07 -4.66
N THR A 76 7.45 3.84 -4.45
CA THR A 76 8.28 2.73 -3.98
C THR A 76 8.72 1.78 -5.10
N GLY A 77 8.65 2.20 -6.37
CA GLY A 77 9.19 1.42 -7.49
C GLY A 77 8.51 0.06 -7.74
N LEU A 78 7.21 -0.06 -7.43
CA LEU A 78 6.43 -1.28 -7.61
C LEU A 78 5.43 -1.14 -8.77
N PHE A 79 4.97 -2.30 -9.26
CA PHE A 79 3.79 -2.37 -10.12
C PHE A 79 2.51 -2.34 -9.28
N GLY A 80 1.63 -1.37 -9.54
CA GLY A 80 0.33 -1.24 -8.89
C GLY A 80 -0.82 -1.43 -9.87
N HIS A 81 -1.71 -2.38 -9.60
CA HIS A 81 -2.86 -2.67 -10.46
C HIS A 81 -4.18 -2.22 -9.81
N LYS A 82 -4.90 -1.34 -10.50
CA LYS A 82 -6.29 -1.00 -10.17
C LYS A 82 -7.23 -1.61 -11.21
N PRO A 83 -8.01 -2.65 -10.87
CA PRO A 83 -8.99 -3.24 -11.78
C PRO A 83 -10.03 -2.24 -12.29
N SER A 84 -10.78 -2.67 -13.31
CA SER A 84 -12.00 -1.97 -13.73
C SER A 84 -12.99 -1.87 -12.57
N MET A 85 -13.77 -0.79 -12.53
CA MET A 85 -14.77 -0.58 -11.48
C MET A 85 -15.75 -1.77 -11.41
N GLY A 86 -16.07 -2.22 -10.19
CA GLY A 86 -16.94 -3.38 -9.96
C GLY A 86 -16.21 -4.74 -10.01
N MET A 87 -15.00 -4.80 -10.56
CA MET A 87 -14.15 -5.99 -10.47
C MET A 87 -13.30 -5.96 -9.20
N LYS A 88 -13.31 -7.06 -8.46
CA LYS A 88 -12.34 -7.34 -7.39
C LYS A 88 -11.44 -8.47 -7.88
N LEU A 89 -10.13 -8.30 -7.77
CA LEU A 89 -9.20 -9.40 -8.03
C LEU A 89 -9.34 -10.43 -6.90
N LEU A 90 -9.90 -11.58 -7.25
CA LEU A 90 -10.18 -12.78 -6.43
C LEU A 90 -11.30 -12.68 -5.38
#